data_AF-A0A7S2ENN5-F1
#
_entry.id   AF-A0A7S2ENN5-F1
#
_cell.length_a   1.000
_cell.length_b   1.000
_cell.length_c   1.000
_cell.angle_alpha   90.00
_cell.angle_beta   90.00
_cell.angle_gamma   90.00
#
_symmetry.space_group_name_H-M   'P 1'
#
loop_
_entity.id
_entity.type
_entity.pdbx_description
1 polymer ?
#
loop_
_entity_poly.entity_id
_entity_poly.type
_entity_poly.pdbx_seq_one_letter_code
_entity_poly.pdbx_strand_id
1 'polypeptide(L)'
;DVQSRGGEIASFSSVCGGLPAPEAANNPLMYKFSWSPMGVLRACQNDAIYMREGGVVNVEGKDLLSSARPFNNAWPSLHLEVLPNRDSLVYADKYGIQSANSIFRGTLRYHGFSSLLHVFKNMGLLEQAPGRGTWGGVLKALQEKQRFRDQRSYLMSCSGGDKATANKAA
;
A
#
# COMPACT_ATOMS: atom_id res chain seq x y z
N ASP A 1 22.29 -17.69 17.07
CA ASP A 1 22.25 -17.47 18.53
C ASP A 1 21.03 -18.09 19.20
N VAL A 2 19.78 -17.73 18.82
CA VAL A 2 18.57 -18.35 19.40
C VAL A 2 18.53 -19.87 19.18
N GLN A 3 18.65 -20.31 17.93
CA GLN A 3 18.63 -21.75 17.58
C GLN A 3 19.80 -22.53 18.16
N SER A 4 21.00 -21.94 18.19
CA SER A 4 22.19 -22.57 18.79
C SER A 4 22.06 -22.77 20.30
N ARG A 5 21.10 -22.10 20.95
CA ARG A 5 20.76 -22.27 22.37
C ARG A 5 19.50 -23.14 22.57
N GLY A 6 19.03 -23.82 21.52
CA GLY A 6 17.82 -24.65 21.55
C GLY A 6 16.51 -23.87 21.55
N GLY A 7 16.54 -22.57 21.27
CA GLY A 7 15.34 -21.74 21.15
C GLY A 7 14.72 -21.80 19.75
N GLU A 8 13.42 -21.54 19.68
CA GLU A 8 12.66 -21.47 18.43
C GLU A 8 12.12 -20.06 18.20
N ILE A 9 12.04 -19.66 16.93
CA ILE A 9 11.44 -18.38 16.56
C ILE A 9 9.93 -18.59 16.46
N ALA A 10 9.17 -18.03 17.38
CA ALA A 10 7.71 -18.13 17.35
C ALA A 10 7.07 -17.20 16.31
N SER A 11 7.66 -16.03 16.08
CA SER A 11 7.13 -15.00 15.17
C SER A 11 8.25 -14.16 14.58
N PHE A 12 8.13 -13.84 13.30
CA PHE A 12 9.01 -12.94 12.58
C PHE A 12 8.19 -11.83 11.90
N SER A 13 8.57 -10.58 12.15
CA SER A 13 7.99 -9.42 11.48
C SER A 13 9.09 -8.44 11.08
N SER A 14 9.10 -8.04 9.81
CA SER A 14 10.07 -7.06 9.30
C SER A 14 9.35 -6.03 8.43
N VAL A 15 9.42 -4.77 8.84
CA VAL A 15 8.82 -3.64 8.14
C VAL A 15 9.87 -2.59 7.84
N CYS A 16 9.78 -1.96 6.68
CA CYS A 16 10.72 -0.94 6.25
C CYS A 16 10.06 0.08 5.33
N GLY A 17 10.53 1.33 5.33
CA GLY A 17 10.10 2.35 4.39
C GLY A 17 11.19 3.42 4.20
N GLY A 18 11.55 3.68 2.95
CA GLY A 18 12.29 4.88 2.58
C GLY A 18 11.31 6.03 2.39
N LEU A 19 11.19 6.90 3.40
CA LEU A 19 10.23 8.00 3.44
C LEU A 19 10.99 9.35 3.51
N PRO A 20 10.39 10.44 3.01
CA PRO A 20 10.93 11.77 3.29
C PRO A 20 10.96 12.02 4.82
N ALA A 21 11.87 12.87 5.29
CA ALA A 21 11.80 13.37 6.65
C ALA A 21 10.44 14.06 6.89
N PRO A 22 9.90 14.05 8.12
CA PRO A 22 8.55 14.57 8.42
C PRO A 22 8.32 16.00 7.89
N GLU A 23 9.29 16.89 8.09
CA GLU A 23 9.27 18.28 7.63
C GLU A 23 9.25 18.43 6.10
N ALA A 24 9.71 17.39 5.38
CA ALA A 24 9.72 17.34 3.93
C ALA A 24 8.50 16.60 3.35
N ALA A 25 7.66 15.95 4.18
CA ALA A 25 6.48 15.20 3.76
C ALA A 25 5.28 16.11 3.44
N ASN A 26 5.52 17.19 2.69
CA ASN A 26 4.60 18.32 2.48
C ASN A 26 3.78 18.23 1.17
N ASN A 27 3.38 17.03 0.76
CA ASN A 27 2.57 16.81 -0.44
C ASN A 27 1.42 15.83 -0.16
N PRO A 28 0.41 15.72 -1.04
CA PRO A 28 -0.76 14.87 -0.79
C PRO A 28 -0.42 13.41 -0.48
N LEU A 29 0.57 12.81 -1.15
CA LEU A 29 0.97 11.43 -0.86
C LEU A 29 1.86 11.30 0.38
N MET A 30 2.35 12.41 0.93
CA MET A 30 3.41 12.43 1.96
C MET A 30 4.61 11.55 1.55
N TYR A 31 4.89 11.48 0.25
CA TYR A 31 5.92 10.62 -0.33
C TYR A 31 6.74 11.38 -1.37
N LYS A 32 8.01 11.04 -1.52
CA LYS A 32 8.87 11.55 -2.59
C LYS A 32 9.57 10.38 -3.25
N PHE A 33 9.61 10.39 -4.58
CA PHE A 33 10.24 9.32 -5.35
C PHE A 33 11.76 9.44 -5.27
N SER A 34 12.40 8.49 -4.59
CA SER A 34 13.86 8.32 -4.58
C SER A 34 14.34 7.22 -5.55
N TRP A 35 13.41 6.53 -6.20
CA TRP A 35 13.62 5.49 -7.19
C TRP A 35 12.46 5.51 -8.19
N SER A 36 12.48 4.62 -9.20
CA SER A 36 11.50 4.62 -10.30
C SER A 36 10.05 4.76 -9.82
N PRO A 37 9.33 5.86 -10.19
CA PRO A 37 7.94 6.04 -9.83
C PRO A 37 7.04 4.91 -10.34
N MET A 38 7.30 4.42 -11.56
CA MET A 38 6.60 3.27 -12.12
C MET A 38 6.82 2.01 -11.28
N GLY A 39 8.02 1.84 -10.72
CA GLY A 39 8.31 0.76 -9.79
C GLY A 39 7.47 0.85 -8.50
N VAL A 40 7.32 2.05 -7.93
CA VAL A 40 6.46 2.29 -6.76
C VAL A 40 5.01 1.92 -7.07
N LEU A 41 4.47 2.44 -8.18
CA LEU A 41 3.07 2.22 -8.58
C LEU A 41 2.77 0.75 -8.88
N ARG A 42 3.73 0.01 -9.48
CA ARG A 42 3.60 -1.44 -9.68
C ARG A 42 3.68 -2.20 -8.35
N ALA A 43 4.57 -1.78 -7.44
CA ALA A 43 4.68 -2.42 -6.13
C ALA A 43 3.36 -2.34 -5.33
N CYS A 44 2.65 -1.22 -5.45
CA CYS A 44 1.33 -1.00 -4.87
C CYS A 44 0.18 -1.82 -5.50
N GLN A 45 0.48 -2.66 -6.50
CA GLN A 45 -0.48 -3.53 -7.18
C GLN A 45 -0.10 -5.01 -7.11
N ASN A 46 0.99 -5.35 -6.42
CA ASN A 46 1.37 -6.76 -6.25
C ASN A 46 0.45 -7.47 -5.27
N ASP A 47 0.24 -8.76 -5.47
CA ASP A 47 -0.28 -9.62 -4.42
C ASP A 47 0.69 -9.67 -3.24
N ALA A 48 0.15 -9.98 -2.06
CA ALA A 48 0.94 -10.29 -0.89
C ALA A 48 0.41 -11.54 -0.19
N ILE A 49 1.32 -12.35 0.34
CA ILE A 49 1.00 -13.55 1.11
C ILE A 49 1.90 -13.58 2.34
N TYR A 50 1.31 -13.87 3.50
CA TYR A 50 2.03 -13.93 4.77
C TYR A 50 1.35 -14.90 5.72
N MET A 51 2.03 -15.28 6.79
CA MET A 51 1.47 -16.14 7.82
C MET A 51 1.23 -15.36 9.10
N ARG A 52 0.08 -15.60 9.73
CA ARG A 52 -0.28 -15.03 11.02
C ARG A 52 -0.99 -16.07 11.86
N GLU A 53 -0.48 -16.32 13.06
CA GLU A 53 -1.10 -17.23 14.04
C GLU A 53 -1.40 -18.63 13.45
N GLY A 54 -0.49 -19.14 12.61
CA GLY A 54 -0.60 -20.43 11.91
C GLY A 54 -1.43 -20.40 10.63
N GLY A 55 -2.16 -19.31 10.36
CA GLY A 55 -2.98 -19.14 9.16
C GLY A 55 -2.27 -18.39 8.05
N VAL A 56 -2.39 -18.88 6.81
CA VAL A 56 -1.94 -18.16 5.61
C VAL A 56 -2.96 -17.09 5.26
N VAL A 57 -2.50 -15.86 5.11
CA VAL A 57 -3.29 -14.71 4.65
C VAL A 57 -2.84 -14.33 3.25
N ASN A 58 -3.79 -14.31 2.32
CA ASN A 58 -3.60 -13.83 0.95
C ASN A 58 -4.27 -12.47 0.80
N VAL A 59 -3.54 -11.51 0.23
CA VAL A 59 -4.04 -10.18 -0.12
C VAL A 59 -3.83 -10.00 -1.62
N GLU A 60 -4.91 -10.02 -2.38
CA GLU A 60 -4.84 -9.76 -3.82
C GLU A 60 -4.38 -8.33 -4.08
N GLY A 61 -3.68 -8.13 -5.20
CA GLY A 61 -3.15 -6.85 -5.62
C GLY A 61 -4.24 -5.80 -5.75
N LYS A 62 -5.47 -6.19 -6.10
CA LYS A 62 -6.65 -5.30 -6.11
C LYS A 62 -6.93 -4.68 -4.72
N ASP A 63 -6.74 -5.45 -3.66
CA ASP A 63 -7.04 -5.11 -2.27
C ASP A 63 -5.81 -4.66 -1.46
N LEU A 64 -4.60 -4.69 -2.04
CA LEU A 64 -3.37 -4.37 -1.31
C LEU A 64 -3.43 -3.00 -0.61
N LEU A 65 -3.85 -1.96 -1.32
CA LEU A 65 -3.90 -0.60 -0.78
C LEU A 65 -4.99 -0.42 0.29
N SER A 66 -6.13 -1.10 0.15
CA SER A 66 -7.20 -1.09 1.16
C SER A 66 -6.87 -1.97 2.38
N SER A 67 -5.90 -2.90 2.25
CA SER A 67 -5.43 -3.73 3.35
C SER A 67 -4.49 -3.01 4.33
N ALA A 68 -4.06 -1.79 4.01
CA ALA A 68 -3.14 -1.01 4.83
C ALA A 68 -3.71 -0.82 6.25
N ARG A 69 -2.85 -0.99 7.26
CA ARG A 69 -3.24 -0.83 8.67
C ARG A 69 -2.37 0.22 9.36
N PRO A 70 -2.89 0.94 10.36
CA PRO A 70 -2.07 1.79 11.21
C PRO A 70 -0.90 1.01 11.81
N PHE A 71 0.30 1.58 11.78
CA PHE A 71 1.49 1.03 12.40
C PHE A 71 1.79 1.80 13.69
N ASN A 72 1.24 1.31 14.80
CA ASN A 72 1.31 2.00 16.10
C ASN A 72 2.42 1.47 17.01
N ASN A 73 3.10 0.40 16.61
CA ASN A 73 4.04 -0.33 17.46
C ASN A 73 5.38 0.40 17.63
N ALA A 74 5.73 1.32 16.72
CA ALA A 74 6.91 2.16 16.84
C ALA A 74 6.65 3.56 16.25
N TRP A 75 7.19 4.58 16.93
CA TRP A 75 7.08 6.01 16.59
C TRP A 75 5.65 6.51 16.31
N PRO A 76 4.75 6.50 17.31
CA PRO A 76 3.37 6.95 17.13
C PRO A 76 3.24 8.37 16.56
N SER A 77 4.20 9.25 16.88
CA SER A 77 4.26 10.63 16.38
C SER A 77 4.46 10.74 14.86
N LEU A 78 4.92 9.67 14.20
CA LEU A 78 5.10 9.66 12.75
C LEU A 78 3.83 9.28 11.99
N HIS A 79 2.77 8.79 12.67
CA HIS A 79 1.50 8.40 12.05
C HIS A 79 1.71 7.53 10.80
N LEU A 80 2.31 6.36 10.99
CA LEU A 80 2.64 5.44 9.90
C LEU A 80 1.51 4.43 9.63
N GLU A 81 1.50 3.90 8.42
CA GLU A 81 0.72 2.74 8.01
C GLU A 81 1.64 1.68 7.40
N VAL A 82 1.19 0.42 7.44
CA VAL A 82 1.92 -0.72 6.91
C VAL A 82 1.08 -1.48 5.89
N LEU A 83 1.69 -1.81 4.76
CA LEU A 83 1.15 -2.73 3.76
C LEU A 83 1.94 -4.05 3.79
N PRO A 84 1.28 -5.21 3.62
CA PRO A 84 2.00 -6.46 3.39
C PRO A 84 2.83 -6.37 2.09
N ASN A 85 3.96 -7.08 2.04
CA ASN A 85 4.92 -6.94 0.94
C ASN A 85 5.25 -8.28 0.28
N ARG A 86 4.65 -8.52 -0.90
CA ARG A 86 4.88 -9.73 -1.72
C ARG A 86 4.72 -11.01 -0.87
N ASP A 87 5.50 -12.03 -1.19
CA ASP A 87 5.54 -13.28 -0.47
C ASP A 87 6.48 -13.20 0.73
N SER A 88 5.90 -13.33 1.93
CA SER A 88 6.61 -13.44 3.20
C SER A 88 6.95 -14.89 3.57
N LEU A 89 6.24 -15.89 3.03
CA LEU A 89 6.40 -17.30 3.39
C LEU A 89 7.77 -17.83 2.93
N VAL A 90 8.33 -17.33 1.83
CA VAL A 90 9.68 -17.68 1.36
C VAL A 90 10.78 -17.41 2.40
N TYR A 91 10.50 -16.58 3.42
CA TYR A 91 11.46 -16.25 4.47
C TYR A 91 11.51 -17.30 5.59
N ALA A 92 10.52 -18.19 5.67
CA ALA A 92 10.58 -19.36 6.54
C ALA A 92 11.85 -20.17 6.25
N ASP A 93 12.04 -20.56 4.98
CA ASP A 93 13.20 -21.36 4.57
C ASP A 93 14.48 -20.55 4.53
N LYS A 94 14.44 -19.33 4.00
CA LYS A 94 15.65 -18.49 3.87
C LYS A 94 16.31 -18.18 5.20
N TYR A 95 15.53 -18.07 6.28
CA TYR A 95 16.03 -17.78 7.61
C TYR A 95 16.04 -19.01 8.53
N GLY A 96 15.60 -20.18 8.04
CA GLY A 96 15.49 -21.40 8.83
C GLY A 96 14.51 -21.28 9.99
N ILE A 97 13.40 -20.57 9.83
CA ILE A 97 12.39 -20.28 10.88
C ILE A 97 11.05 -20.95 10.58
N GLN A 98 11.05 -22.15 10.00
CA GLN A 98 9.83 -22.85 9.61
C GLN A 98 8.90 -23.18 10.78
N SER A 99 9.40 -23.20 12.02
CA SER A 99 8.58 -23.37 13.23
C SER A 99 7.82 -22.10 13.64
N ALA A 100 8.10 -20.95 13.04
CA ALA A 100 7.39 -19.71 13.35
C ALA A 100 5.92 -19.83 12.96
N ASN A 101 5.02 -19.43 13.86
CA ASN A 101 3.58 -19.40 13.60
C ASN A 101 3.16 -18.12 12.86
N SER A 102 4.04 -17.13 12.76
CA SER A 102 3.77 -15.84 12.12
C SER A 102 5.01 -15.37 11.38
N ILE A 103 4.86 -15.04 10.11
CA ILE A 103 5.94 -14.56 9.24
C ILE A 103 5.37 -13.45 8.39
N PHE A 104 5.79 -12.22 8.68
CA PHE A 104 5.29 -11.02 8.02
C PHE A 104 6.43 -10.14 7.53
N ARG A 105 6.30 -9.68 6.28
CA ARG A 105 7.07 -8.55 5.78
C ARG A 105 6.14 -7.47 5.26
N GLY A 106 6.50 -6.22 5.53
CA GLY A 106 5.69 -5.08 5.16
C GLY A 106 6.47 -3.86 4.72
N THR A 107 5.74 -2.94 4.11
CA THR A 107 6.23 -1.64 3.64
C THR A 107 5.57 -0.54 4.45
N LEU A 108 6.37 0.34 5.05
CA LEU A 108 5.90 1.50 5.79
C LEU A 108 5.61 2.68 4.86
N ARG A 109 4.54 3.41 5.15
CA ARG A 109 4.16 4.69 4.52
C ARG A 109 3.63 5.64 5.59
N TYR A 110 3.61 6.94 5.29
CA TYR A 110 2.82 7.87 6.08
C TYR A 110 1.33 7.61 5.87
N HIS A 111 0.55 7.83 6.93
CA HIS A 111 -0.89 7.60 6.92
C HIS A 111 -1.60 8.34 5.78
N GLY A 112 -2.46 7.64 5.05
CA GLY A 112 -3.25 8.22 3.95
C GLY A 112 -2.54 8.22 2.60
N PHE A 113 -1.32 7.66 2.51
CA PHE A 113 -0.70 7.32 1.23
C PHE A 113 -1.56 6.27 0.50
N SER A 114 -1.91 5.18 1.19
CA SER A 114 -2.58 4.03 0.59
C SER A 114 -4.01 4.34 0.19
N SER A 115 -4.75 5.10 1.01
CA SER A 115 -6.12 5.52 0.67
C SER A 115 -6.15 6.40 -0.56
N LEU A 116 -5.27 7.42 -0.65
CA LEU A 116 -5.20 8.30 -1.81
C LEU A 116 -4.79 7.54 -3.08
N LEU A 117 -3.79 6.66 -2.98
CA LEU A 117 -3.36 5.86 -4.12
C LEU A 117 -4.43 4.83 -4.54
N HIS A 118 -5.23 4.34 -3.59
CA HIS A 118 -6.39 3.49 -3.88
C HIS A 118 -7.46 4.25 -4.68
N VAL A 119 -7.70 5.53 -4.38
CA VAL A 119 -8.58 6.37 -5.21
C VAL A 119 -8.03 6.48 -6.63
N PHE A 120 -6.74 6.78 -6.80
CA PHE A 120 -6.15 6.86 -8.14
C PHE A 120 -6.24 5.55 -8.91
N LYS A 121 -6.09 4.43 -8.20
CA LYS A 121 -6.29 3.10 -8.78
C LYS A 121 -7.74 2.90 -9.23
N ASN A 122 -8.71 3.21 -8.39
CA ASN A 122 -10.13 3.08 -8.70
C ASN A 122 -10.56 4.03 -9.83
N MET A 123 -9.87 5.16 -9.99
CA MET A 123 -10.04 6.05 -11.14
C MET A 123 -9.52 5.43 -12.45
N GLY A 124 -8.64 4.44 -12.39
CA GLY A 124 -7.97 3.85 -13.55
C GLY A 124 -6.66 4.56 -13.93
N LEU A 125 -6.15 5.47 -13.08
CA LEU A 125 -4.92 6.24 -13.37
C LEU A 125 -3.65 5.37 -13.33
N LEU A 126 -3.73 4.17 -12.75
CA LEU A 126 -2.61 3.23 -12.64
C LEU A 126 -2.61 2.20 -13.78
N GLU A 127 -3.59 2.24 -14.69
CA GLU A 127 -3.67 1.36 -15.86
C GLU A 127 -2.68 1.79 -16.96
N GLN A 128 -2.22 0.83 -17.77
CA GLN A 128 -1.37 1.11 -18.92
C GLN A 128 -2.19 1.84 -20.00
N ALA A 129 -1.84 3.10 -20.26
CA ALA A 129 -2.46 4.02 -21.22
C ALA A 129 -3.78 4.69 -20.77
N PRO A 130 -3.72 5.72 -19.90
CA PRO A 130 -4.88 6.54 -19.55
C PRO A 130 -5.38 7.44 -20.72
N GLY A 131 -4.82 7.28 -21.92
CA GLY A 131 -5.11 8.08 -23.13
C GLY A 131 -4.03 9.12 -23.43
N ARG A 132 -4.04 9.67 -24.66
CA ARG A 132 -3.22 10.83 -25.05
C ARG A 132 -4.10 12.09 -24.98
N GLY A 133 -3.61 13.18 -24.40
CA GLY A 133 -4.35 14.45 -24.31
C GLY A 133 -3.93 15.31 -23.13
N THR A 134 -4.77 16.29 -22.79
CA THR A 134 -4.61 17.09 -21.57
C THR A 134 -5.03 16.29 -20.33
N TRP A 135 -4.57 16.69 -19.14
CA TRP A 135 -5.02 16.09 -17.88
C TRP A 135 -6.53 16.10 -17.73
N GLY A 136 -7.18 17.23 -18.03
CA GLY A 136 -8.65 17.33 -18.01
C GLY A 136 -9.33 16.37 -18.99
N GLY A 137 -8.75 16.18 -20.19
CA GLY A 137 -9.25 15.22 -21.17
C GLY A 137 -9.12 13.77 -20.69
N VAL A 138 -7.98 13.40 -20.11
CA VAL A 138 -7.74 12.08 -19.51
C VAL A 138 -8.74 11.80 -18.38
N LEU A 139 -8.89 12.73 -17.44
CA LEU A 139 -9.81 12.57 -16.31
C LEU A 139 -11.26 12.45 -16.77
N LYS A 140 -11.67 13.25 -17.76
CA LYS A 140 -13.00 13.17 -18.37
C LYS A 140 -13.22 11.81 -19.05
N ALA A 141 -12.24 11.30 -19.79
CA ALA A 141 -12.33 10.01 -20.45
C ALA A 141 -12.45 8.85 -19.43
N LEU A 142 -11.70 8.89 -18.32
CA LEU A 142 -11.80 7.89 -17.25
C LEU A 142 -13.17 7.97 -16.53
N GLN A 143 -13.65 9.19 -16.27
CA GLN A 143 -14.98 9.42 -15.71
C GLN A 143 -16.08 8.84 -16.61
N GLU A 144 -16.03 9.12 -17.92
CA GLU A 144 -16.98 8.64 -18.92
C GLU A 144 -16.92 7.11 -19.09
N LYS A 145 -15.71 6.52 -19.10
CA LYS A 145 -15.50 5.07 -19.12
C LYS A 145 -16.22 4.38 -17.96
N GLN A 146 -16.25 5.02 -16.79
CA GLN A 146 -16.95 4.54 -15.60
C GLN A 146 -18.40 5.02 -15.47
N ARG A 147 -18.93 5.71 -16.49
CA ARG A 147 -20.33 6.15 -16.61
C ARG A 147 -20.79 7.17 -15.56
N PHE A 148 -19.87 7.98 -15.04
CA PHE A 148 -20.21 9.09 -14.14
C PHE A 148 -20.54 10.37 -14.92
N ARG A 149 -21.59 11.08 -14.48
CA ARG A 149 -22.05 12.34 -15.12
C ARG A 149 -21.26 13.57 -14.69
N ASP A 150 -20.66 13.53 -13.50
CA ASP A 150 -19.91 14.65 -12.94
C ASP A 150 -18.69 14.16 -12.14
N GLN A 151 -17.69 15.02 -12.02
CA GLN A 151 -16.40 14.70 -11.40
C GLN A 151 -16.52 14.46 -9.89
N ARG A 152 -17.47 15.11 -9.22
CA ARG A 152 -17.63 14.97 -7.77
C ARG A 152 -18.18 13.59 -7.42
N SER A 153 -19.24 13.14 -8.10
CA SER A 153 -19.81 11.81 -7.93
C SER A 153 -18.79 10.72 -8.27
N TYR A 154 -17.98 10.93 -9.30
CA TYR A 154 -16.88 10.05 -9.68
C TYR A 154 -15.83 9.90 -8.58
N LEU A 155 -15.27 11.01 -8.09
CA LEU A 155 -14.26 11.00 -7.02
C LEU A 155 -14.80 10.41 -5.71
N MET A 156 -16.04 10.75 -5.34
CA MET A 156 -16.70 10.18 -4.16
C MET A 156 -16.90 8.67 -4.29
N SER A 157 -17.23 8.16 -5.48
CA SER A 157 -17.34 6.72 -5.69
C SER A 157 -15.98 6.02 -5.63
N CYS A 158 -14.94 6.61 -6.25
CA CYS A 158 -13.59 6.04 -6.22
C CYS A 158 -12.97 6.06 -4.81
N SER A 159 -13.41 6.96 -3.93
CA SER A 159 -13.01 7.02 -2.53
C SER A 159 -13.84 6.14 -1.59
N GLY A 160 -14.77 5.33 -2.10
CA GLY A 160 -15.66 4.52 -1.27
C GLY A 160 -16.59 5.36 -0.38
N GLY A 161 -16.87 6.60 -0.78
CA GLY A 161 -17.70 7.54 -0.02
C GLY A 161 -16.92 8.41 0.97
N ASP A 162 -15.61 8.24 1.13
CA ASP A 162 -14.83 9.08 2.04
C ASP A 162 -14.57 10.47 1.45
N LYS A 163 -15.20 11.49 2.05
CA LYS A 163 -15.15 12.87 1.57
C LYS A 163 -13.77 13.50 1.74
N ALA A 164 -13.04 13.17 2.80
CA ALA A 164 -11.71 13.73 3.05
C ALA A 164 -10.70 13.27 1.99
N THR A 165 -10.70 11.97 1.68
CA THR A 165 -9.85 11.38 0.64
C THR A 165 -10.29 11.83 -0.75
N ALA A 166 -11.59 11.93 -1.02
CA ALA A 166 -12.08 12.48 -2.29
C ALA A 166 -11.61 13.92 -2.53
N ASN A 167 -11.70 14.79 -1.51
CA ASN A 167 -11.23 16.17 -1.60
C ASN A 167 -9.71 16.26 -1.80
N LYS A 168 -8.96 15.30 -1.27
CA LYS A 168 -7.50 15.22 -1.42
C LYS A 168 -7.09 14.73 -2.82
N ALA A 169 -7.97 14.01 -3.51
CA ALA A 169 -7.77 13.51 -4.87
C ALA A 169 -8.24 14.48 -5.97
N ALA A 170 -9.08 15.47 -5.61
CA ALA A 170 -9.58 16.53 -6.49
C ALA A 170 -8.48 17.56 -6.84
#